data_AF-A0A1H2EER0-F1
#
_entry.id   AF-A0A1H2EER0-F1
#
_cell.length_a   1.000
_cell.length_b   1.000
_cell.length_c   1.000
_cell.angle_alpha   90.00
_cell.angle_beta   90.00
_cell.angle_gamma   90.00
#
_symmetry.space_group_name_H-M   'P 1'
#
loop_
_entity.id
_entity.type
_entity.pdbx_description
1 polymer ?
#
loop_
_entity_poly.entity_id
_entity_poly.type
_entity_poly.pdbx_seq_one_letter_code
_entity_poly.pdbx_strand_id
1 'polypeptide(L)'
;MVPHLFLCLALVCLGVGLLQFRPVAARKIGFLVLWLSTGVLVWALSGAWWAGLAGLLLWIVFPLWELISVLRRLQIPRVRRLEDAFTPVGSGAFPDLEALTGEMEALGFRHVGDCDLLPAPQRQFFRLFDREDGLHQAFVGWIGENGGNGESAGGFHFAAFLSQEGGRGHGRYWMTWNYPLSYGLKTPPRLTLHRALRCPTLEDLFDEHGELLRLNGVEAAAAALLPAVGLEPVRRRLETVLARQLHYNVQVGVLTREGVGDGFRYSWRGAFRVAGEVFRDLARL
;
A
#
# COMPACT_ATOMS: atom_id res chain seq x y z
N MET A 1 34.72 23.38 22.14
CA MET A 1 33.42 22.72 22.44
C MET A 1 32.25 23.70 22.39
N VAL A 2 32.20 24.74 23.23
CA VAL A 2 31.09 25.71 23.32
C VAL A 2 30.61 26.31 21.98
N PRO A 3 31.48 26.80 21.06
CA PRO A 3 30.99 27.40 19.80
C PRO A 3 30.32 26.40 18.85
N HIS A 4 30.74 25.13 18.86
CA HIS A 4 30.14 24.09 18.01
C HIS A 4 28.73 23.68 18.50
N LEU A 5 28.47 23.78 19.81
CA LEU A 5 27.15 23.52 20.37
C LEU A 5 26.15 24.62 19.98
N PHE A 6 26.57 25.88 19.99
CA PHE A 6 25.73 26.99 19.47
C PHE A 6 25.46 26.86 17.98
N LEU A 7 26.45 26.45 17.19
CA LEU A 7 26.26 26.16 15.76
C LEU A 7 25.24 25.02 15.58
N CYS A 8 25.35 23.94 16.34
CA CYS A 8 24.39 22.84 16.29
C CYS A 8 22.98 23.31 16.65
N LEU A 9 22.82 24.10 17.71
CA LEU A 9 21.54 24.65 18.12
C LEU A 9 20.93 25.55 17.03
N ALA A 10 21.74 26.42 16.42
CA ALA A 10 21.30 27.27 15.32
C ALA A 10 20.84 26.45 14.11
N LEU A 11 21.57 25.38 13.76
CA LEU A 11 21.17 24.45 12.69
C LEU A 11 19.87 23.72 13.03
N VAL A 12 19.69 23.26 14.27
CA VAL A 12 18.44 22.63 14.70
C VAL A 12 17.27 23.61 14.61
N CYS A 13 17.42 24.83 15.12
CA CYS A 13 16.38 25.86 15.04
C CYS A 13 16.04 26.20 13.57
N LEU A 14 17.06 26.34 12.71
CA LEU A 14 16.86 26.57 11.28
C LEU A 14 16.12 25.39 10.62
N GLY A 15 16.54 24.17 10.90
CA GLY A 15 15.92 22.95 10.37
C GLY A 15 14.45 22.83 10.77
N VAL A 16 14.14 23.00 12.06
CA VAL A 16 12.75 23.00 12.58
C VAL A 16 11.94 24.14 11.96
N GLY A 17 12.51 25.34 11.84
CA GLY A 17 11.84 26.48 11.20
C GLY A 17 11.49 26.18 9.74
N LEU A 18 12.41 25.59 8.98
CA LEU A 18 12.20 25.22 7.58
C LEU A 18 11.11 24.15 7.39
N LEU A 19 10.92 23.26 8.36
CA LEU A 19 9.88 22.24 8.34
C LEU A 19 8.46 22.80 8.49
N GLN A 20 8.31 24.01 9.05
CA GLN A 20 6.99 24.67 9.22
C GLN A 20 6.46 25.26 7.90
N PHE A 21 7.33 25.44 6.91
CA PHE A 21 6.91 26.02 5.63
C PHE A 21 6.14 25.00 4.77
N ARG A 22 5.14 25.48 4.04
CA ARG A 22 4.33 24.66 3.11
C ARG A 22 5.09 24.11 1.90
N PRO A 23 6.01 24.83 1.24
CA PRO A 23 6.72 24.32 0.08
C PRO A 23 7.54 23.06 0.40
N VAL A 24 7.36 22.01 -0.40
CA VAL A 24 8.08 20.73 -0.28
C VAL A 24 9.60 20.94 -0.28
N ALA A 25 10.09 21.88 -1.10
CA ALA A 25 11.51 22.22 -1.16
C ALA A 25 12.05 22.75 0.19
N ALA A 26 11.29 23.61 0.87
CA ALA A 26 11.69 24.14 2.18
C ALA A 26 11.77 23.02 3.22
N ARG A 27 10.77 22.13 3.27
CA ARG A 27 10.79 20.97 4.18
C ARG A 27 11.96 20.02 3.90
N LYS A 28 12.28 19.76 2.63
CA LYS A 28 13.43 18.94 2.24
C LYS A 28 14.76 19.54 2.70
N ILE A 29 14.93 20.84 2.56
CA ILE A 29 16.11 21.54 3.09
C ILE A 29 16.11 21.46 4.63
N GLY A 30 14.96 21.64 5.28
CA GLY A 30 14.83 21.49 6.73
C GLY A 30 15.29 20.12 7.24
N PHE A 31 14.85 19.03 6.59
CA PHE A 31 15.32 17.67 6.89
C PHE A 31 16.83 17.51 6.67
N LEU A 32 17.36 18.06 5.57
CA LEU A 32 18.80 18.01 5.29
C LEU A 32 19.62 18.73 6.38
N VAL A 33 19.15 19.90 6.82
CA VAL A 33 19.80 20.69 7.88
C VAL A 33 19.75 19.93 9.21
N LEU A 34 18.62 19.32 9.57
CA LEU A 34 18.53 18.48 10.77
C LEU A 34 19.46 17.27 10.72
N TRP A 35 19.51 16.59 9.57
CA TRP A 35 20.42 15.47 9.38
C TRP A 35 21.88 15.91 9.57
N LEU A 36 22.31 16.97 8.90
CA LEU A 36 23.67 17.53 9.04
C LEU A 36 23.98 17.98 10.47
N SER A 37 23.00 18.57 11.17
CA SER A 37 23.17 18.99 12.57
C SER A 37 23.55 17.82 13.48
N THR A 38 23.03 16.62 13.23
CA THR A 38 23.41 15.40 13.97
C THR A 38 24.88 15.07 13.75
N GLY A 39 25.36 15.14 12.52
CA GLY A 39 26.77 14.90 12.21
C GLY A 39 27.70 15.91 12.90
N VAL A 40 27.33 17.19 12.88
CA VAL A 40 28.06 18.27 13.57
C VAL A 40 28.07 18.04 15.08
N LEU A 41 26.95 17.64 15.68
CA LEU A 41 26.85 17.35 17.11
C LEU A 41 27.77 16.20 17.52
N VAL A 42 27.71 15.07 16.81
CA VAL A 42 28.52 13.90 17.13
C VAL A 42 30.01 14.19 16.94
N TRP A 43 30.37 14.92 15.89
CA TRP A 43 31.75 15.39 15.69
C TRP A 43 32.21 16.31 16.83
N ALA A 44 31.37 17.26 17.24
CA ALA A 44 31.71 18.22 18.30
C ALA A 44 31.88 17.57 19.68
N LEU A 45 31.14 16.49 19.96
CA LEU A 45 31.22 15.74 21.22
C LEU A 45 32.40 14.77 21.25
N SER A 46 32.68 14.10 20.12
CA SER A 46 33.72 13.08 20.02
C SER A 46 35.11 13.62 19.66
N GLY A 47 35.17 14.81 19.05
CA GLY A 47 36.38 15.36 18.44
C GLY A 47 36.81 14.67 17.14
N ALA A 48 36.08 13.65 16.69
CA ALA A 48 36.44 12.80 15.57
C ALA A 48 35.50 12.99 14.38
N TRP A 49 36.02 13.40 13.23
CA TRP A 49 35.21 13.65 12.02
C TRP A 49 34.51 12.38 11.52
N TRP A 50 35.15 11.23 11.67
CA TRP A 50 34.60 9.93 11.29
C TRP A 50 33.41 9.53 12.17
N ALA A 51 33.37 9.97 13.43
CA ALA A 51 32.22 9.73 14.31
C ALA A 51 31.02 10.57 13.87
N GLY A 52 31.25 11.81 13.43
CA GLY A 52 30.22 12.62 12.77
C GLY A 52 29.63 11.93 11.53
N LEU A 53 30.49 11.39 10.66
CA LEU A 53 30.06 10.61 9.49
C LEU A 53 29.27 9.35 9.90
N ALA A 54 29.73 8.63 10.92
CA ALA A 54 29.02 7.45 11.44
C ALA A 54 27.62 7.82 11.96
N GLY A 55 27.48 8.95 12.67
CA GLY A 55 26.18 9.46 13.11
C GLY A 55 25.23 9.77 11.97
N LEU A 56 25.74 10.38 10.89
CA LEU A 56 24.96 10.63 9.67
C LEU A 56 24.52 9.34 8.97
N LEU A 57 25.40 8.34 8.89
CA LEU A 57 25.08 7.05 8.29
C LEU A 57 24.03 6.29 9.11
N LEU A 58 24.06 6.42 10.45
CA LEU A 58 23.13 5.75 11.34
C LEU A 58 21.67 6.17 11.09
N TRP A 59 21.44 7.43 10.72
CA TRP A 59 20.10 7.93 10.33
C TRP A 59 19.47 7.16 9.15
N ILE A 60 20.28 6.52 8.31
CA ILE A 60 19.81 5.74 7.16
C ILE A 60 19.85 4.25 7.49
N VAL A 61 20.97 3.77 8.03
CA VAL A 61 21.19 2.35 8.30
C VAL A 61 20.24 1.82 9.36
N PHE A 62 19.97 2.59 10.42
CA PHE A 62 19.09 2.13 11.51
C PHE A 62 17.65 1.91 11.04
N PRO A 63 16.95 2.89 10.42
CA PRO A 63 15.61 2.66 9.90
C PRO A 63 15.56 1.60 8.78
N LEU A 64 16.59 1.56 7.93
CA LEU A 64 16.69 0.54 6.87
C LEU A 64 16.78 -0.87 7.47
N TRP A 65 17.61 -1.06 8.50
CA TRP A 65 17.78 -2.33 9.18
C TRP A 65 16.50 -2.79 9.88
N GLU A 66 15.84 -1.87 10.58
CA GLU A 66 14.55 -2.12 11.23
C GLU A 66 13.50 -2.57 10.21
N LEU A 67 13.35 -1.82 9.11
CA LEU A 67 12.40 -2.14 8.04
C LEU A 67 12.69 -3.50 7.41
N ILE A 68 13.95 -3.81 7.09
CA ILE A 68 14.32 -5.12 6.56
C ILE A 68 14.02 -6.22 7.56
N SER A 69 14.29 -6.00 8.85
CA SER A 69 14.02 -6.98 9.90
C SER A 69 12.53 -7.27 10.04
N VAL A 70 11.68 -6.24 9.98
CA VAL A 70 10.21 -6.40 9.96
C VAL A 70 9.77 -7.18 8.73
N LEU A 71 10.18 -6.76 7.53
CA LEU A 71 9.82 -7.44 6.28
C LEU A 71 10.25 -8.92 6.26
N ARG A 72 11.39 -9.24 6.86
CA ARG A 72 11.90 -10.61 6.96
C ARG A 72 11.14 -11.49 7.95
N ARG A 73 10.46 -10.87 8.93
CA ARG A 73 9.57 -11.55 9.90
C ARG A 73 8.13 -11.66 9.41
N LEU A 74 7.74 -10.86 8.41
CA LEU A 74 6.40 -10.95 7.81
C LEU A 74 6.21 -12.31 7.12
N GLN A 75 5.21 -13.04 7.60
CA GLN A 75 4.74 -14.27 6.99
C GLN A 75 3.48 -13.97 6.17
N ILE A 76 3.53 -14.38 4.90
CA ILE A 76 2.43 -14.27 3.95
C ILE A 76 1.88 -15.67 3.73
N PRO A 77 0.62 -15.95 4.10
CA PRO A 77 0.05 -17.27 3.90
C PRO A 77 0.04 -17.68 2.43
N ARG A 78 0.30 -18.97 2.17
CA ARG A 78 0.41 -19.49 0.80
C ARG A 78 -0.92 -19.50 0.06
N VAL A 79 -1.96 -19.93 0.76
CA VAL A 79 -3.34 -19.92 0.28
C VAL A 79 -4.02 -18.74 0.95
N ARG A 80 -4.69 -17.91 0.16
CA ARG A 80 -5.52 -16.81 0.63
C ARG A 80 -6.85 -16.94 -0.07
N ARG A 81 -7.93 -17.09 0.69
CA ARG A 81 -9.30 -17.25 0.21
C ARG A 81 -10.17 -16.19 0.84
N LEU A 82 -11.11 -15.71 0.04
CA LEU A 82 -12.17 -14.83 0.49
C LEU A 82 -13.30 -15.70 1.01
N GLU A 83 -13.53 -15.65 2.31
CA GLU A 83 -14.63 -16.34 2.97
C GLU A 83 -15.71 -15.33 3.35
N ASP A 84 -16.95 -15.78 3.50
CA ASP A 84 -18.06 -14.91 3.91
C ASP A 84 -17.73 -14.23 5.25
N ALA A 85 -17.87 -12.91 5.30
CA ALA A 85 -17.58 -12.13 6.49
C ALA A 85 -18.83 -11.55 7.13
N PHE A 86 -18.76 -11.38 8.45
CA PHE A 86 -19.67 -10.50 9.16
C PHE A 86 -19.26 -9.05 8.93
N THR A 87 -20.22 -8.24 8.47
CA THR A 87 -20.05 -6.81 8.21
C THR A 87 -19.61 -6.04 9.47
N PRO A 88 -18.52 -5.26 9.44
CA PRO A 88 -17.97 -4.58 10.62
C PRO A 88 -18.72 -3.31 11.07
N VAL A 89 -19.93 -3.06 10.55
CA VAL A 89 -20.75 -1.86 10.86
C VAL A 89 -21.14 -1.81 12.33
N GLY A 90 -21.53 -2.96 12.90
CA GLY A 90 -21.99 -3.05 14.30
C GLY A 90 -20.88 -2.95 15.35
N SER A 91 -19.62 -3.16 14.98
CA SER A 91 -18.48 -3.18 15.91
C SER A 91 -17.71 -1.86 15.97
N GLY A 92 -18.11 -0.84 15.20
CA GLY A 92 -17.38 0.44 15.12
C GLY A 92 -15.97 0.35 14.52
N ALA A 93 -15.60 -0.82 13.97
CA ALA A 93 -14.24 -1.08 13.47
C ALA A 93 -13.99 -0.40 12.11
N PHE A 94 -15.04 -0.18 11.33
CA PHE A 94 -14.99 0.51 10.04
C PHE A 94 -16.13 1.53 9.92
N PRO A 95 -15.98 2.73 10.50
CA PRO A 95 -17.04 3.74 10.55
C PRO A 95 -17.43 4.30 9.17
N ASP A 96 -16.47 4.42 8.25
CA ASP A 96 -16.71 5.03 6.93
C ASP A 96 -17.34 4.09 5.90
N LEU A 97 -17.58 2.81 6.26
CA LEU A 97 -18.05 1.79 5.33
C LEU A 97 -19.39 2.14 4.68
N GLU A 98 -20.35 2.66 5.45
CA GLU A 98 -21.67 3.05 4.92
C GLU A 98 -21.57 4.23 3.95
N ALA A 99 -20.76 5.24 4.28
CA ALA A 99 -20.53 6.39 3.40
C ALA A 99 -19.90 5.95 2.07
N LEU A 100 -18.84 5.14 2.13
CA LEU A 100 -18.16 4.60 0.95
C LEU A 100 -19.08 3.68 0.12
N THR A 101 -19.99 2.97 0.78
CA THR A 101 -20.98 2.12 0.08
C THR A 101 -21.97 2.98 -0.68
N GLY A 102 -22.50 4.04 -0.05
CA GLY A 102 -23.39 5.00 -0.72
C GLY A 102 -22.72 5.72 -1.90
N GLU A 103 -21.45 6.09 -1.77
CA GLU A 103 -20.67 6.65 -2.89
C GLU A 103 -20.49 5.64 -4.04
N MET A 104 -20.19 4.37 -3.76
CA MET A 104 -20.11 3.32 -4.78
C MET A 104 -21.46 3.10 -5.49
N GLU A 105 -22.56 3.09 -4.75
CA GLU A 105 -23.91 2.96 -5.30
C GLU A 105 -24.30 4.15 -6.18
N ALA A 106 -23.90 5.38 -5.79
CA ALA A 106 -24.08 6.57 -6.61
C ALA A 106 -23.33 6.50 -7.95
N LEU A 107 -22.19 5.79 -8.00
CA LEU A 107 -21.43 5.50 -9.22
C LEU A 107 -22.03 4.34 -10.06
N GLY A 108 -23.15 3.77 -9.62
CA GLY A 108 -23.85 2.68 -10.31
C GLY A 108 -23.31 1.29 -10.01
N PHE A 109 -22.48 1.14 -8.97
CA PHE A 109 -22.05 -0.17 -8.48
C PHE A 109 -23.06 -0.74 -7.49
N ARG A 110 -23.34 -2.04 -7.61
CA ARG A 110 -24.22 -2.77 -6.72
C ARG A 110 -23.40 -3.63 -5.76
N HIS A 111 -23.71 -3.53 -4.47
CA HIS A 111 -23.11 -4.40 -3.45
C HIS A 111 -23.52 -5.86 -3.70
N VAL A 112 -22.54 -6.77 -3.70
CA VAL A 112 -22.80 -8.22 -3.91
C VAL A 112 -22.44 -9.08 -2.71
N GLY A 113 -21.62 -8.59 -1.78
CA GLY A 113 -21.29 -9.31 -0.56
C GLY A 113 -20.02 -8.83 0.12
N ASP A 114 -19.84 -9.32 1.33
CA ASP A 114 -18.75 -8.96 2.23
C ASP A 114 -17.89 -10.20 2.51
N CYS A 115 -16.57 -10.04 2.44
CA CYS A 115 -15.62 -11.15 2.57
C CYS A 115 -14.45 -10.80 3.49
N ASP A 116 -13.94 -11.79 4.20
CA ASP A 116 -12.67 -11.70 4.94
C ASP A 116 -11.63 -12.54 4.20
N LEU A 117 -10.42 -12.01 4.05
CA LEU A 117 -9.33 -12.70 3.39
C LEU A 117 -8.54 -13.53 4.40
N LEU A 118 -8.77 -14.83 4.37
CA LEU A 118 -8.22 -15.79 5.32
C LEU A 118 -7.27 -16.79 4.66
N PRO A 119 -6.32 -17.34 5.42
CA PRO A 119 -5.79 -16.82 6.67
C PRO A 119 -5.03 -15.49 6.45
N ALA A 120 -5.03 -14.61 7.45
CA ALA A 120 -4.22 -13.40 7.47
C ALA A 120 -3.86 -13.03 8.93
N PRO A 121 -2.66 -12.48 9.18
CA PRO A 121 -2.24 -12.08 10.53
C PRO A 121 -3.05 -10.89 11.07
N GLN A 122 -3.55 -10.04 10.16
CA GLN A 122 -4.46 -8.93 10.43
C GLN A 122 -5.78 -9.21 9.72
N ARG A 123 -6.90 -8.71 10.24
CA ARG A 123 -8.17 -8.81 9.55
C ARG A 123 -8.11 -7.99 8.28
N GLN A 124 -8.51 -8.60 7.17
CA GLN A 124 -8.59 -7.95 5.87
C GLN A 124 -9.99 -8.16 5.33
N PHE A 125 -10.82 -7.14 5.53
CA PHE A 125 -12.20 -7.13 5.10
C PHE A 125 -12.31 -6.53 3.70
N PHE A 126 -13.18 -7.09 2.87
CA PHE A 126 -13.49 -6.64 1.53
C PHE A 126 -15.00 -6.60 1.32
N ARG A 127 -15.54 -5.40 1.08
CA ARG A 127 -16.87 -5.24 0.51
C ARG A 127 -16.76 -5.25 -1.01
N LEU A 128 -17.46 -6.17 -1.65
CA LEU A 128 -17.37 -6.43 -3.08
C LEU A 128 -18.56 -5.83 -3.82
N PHE A 129 -18.29 -5.27 -4.99
CA PHE A 129 -19.30 -4.66 -5.84
C PHE A 129 -19.17 -5.14 -7.29
N ASP A 130 -20.30 -5.22 -7.97
CA ASP A 130 -20.37 -5.37 -9.42
C ASP A 130 -21.09 -4.20 -10.07
N ARG A 131 -20.97 -4.09 -11.39
CA ARG A 131 -21.70 -3.11 -12.19
C ARG A 131 -22.35 -3.83 -13.36
N GLU A 132 -23.56 -3.40 -13.72
CA GLU A 132 -24.37 -4.03 -14.77
C GLU A 132 -23.72 -3.95 -16.16
N ASP A 133 -22.82 -2.99 -16.37
CA ASP A 133 -22.05 -2.89 -17.62
C ASP A 133 -21.19 -4.12 -17.90
N GLY A 134 -20.92 -4.95 -16.89
CA GLY A 134 -20.05 -6.10 -17.00
C GLY A 134 -18.62 -5.73 -17.40
N LEU A 135 -18.18 -4.49 -17.19
CA LEU A 135 -16.84 -3.99 -17.51
C LEU A 135 -16.03 -3.70 -16.25
N HIS A 136 -16.71 -3.24 -15.21
CA HIS A 136 -16.08 -2.80 -13.97
C HIS A 136 -16.52 -3.65 -12.79
N GLN A 137 -15.56 -3.90 -11.91
CA GLN A 137 -15.78 -4.36 -10.55
C GLN A 137 -15.11 -3.41 -9.59
N ALA A 138 -15.67 -3.28 -8.40
CA ALA A 138 -15.07 -2.47 -7.37
C ALA A 138 -15.02 -3.24 -6.06
N PHE A 139 -14.13 -2.82 -5.18
CA PHE A 139 -14.14 -3.25 -3.80
C PHE A 139 -13.63 -2.16 -2.87
N VAL A 140 -14.18 -2.15 -1.66
CA VAL A 140 -13.68 -1.37 -0.54
C VAL A 140 -12.99 -2.35 0.41
N GLY A 141 -11.69 -2.13 0.63
CA GLY A 141 -10.87 -2.92 1.54
C GLY A 141 -10.63 -2.19 2.85
N TRP A 142 -10.63 -2.93 3.96
CA TRP A 142 -10.20 -2.44 5.26
C TRP A 142 -9.20 -3.41 5.86
N ILE A 143 -8.11 -2.86 6.40
CA ILE A 143 -7.06 -3.62 7.08
C ILE A 143 -6.91 -3.06 8.48
N GLY A 144 -7.12 -3.91 9.48
CA GLY A 144 -7.00 -3.55 10.88
C GLY A 144 -6.69 -4.76 11.76
N GLU A 145 -6.44 -4.50 13.04
CA GLU A 145 -6.17 -5.56 14.00
C GLU A 145 -7.45 -6.32 14.40
N ASN A 146 -7.29 -7.60 14.75
CA ASN A 146 -8.35 -8.39 15.35
C ASN A 146 -8.60 -7.91 16.78
N GLY A 147 -9.48 -6.91 16.95
CA GLY A 147 -9.92 -6.46 18.27
C GLY A 147 -10.76 -7.52 18.95
N GLY A 148 -10.14 -8.37 19.79
CA GLY A 148 -10.85 -9.32 20.65
C GLY A 148 -11.72 -8.67 21.74
N ASN A 149 -11.63 -7.34 21.91
CA ASN A 149 -12.23 -6.62 23.04
C ASN A 149 -13.07 -5.40 22.63
N GLY A 150 -13.67 -5.38 21.42
CA GLY A 150 -14.66 -4.35 21.05
C GLY A 150 -14.12 -2.90 20.93
N GLU A 151 -12.82 -2.68 21.08
CA GLU A 151 -12.17 -1.40 20.79
C GLU A 151 -11.53 -1.45 19.40
N SER A 152 -11.83 -0.43 18.59
CA SER A 152 -11.27 -0.24 17.25
C SER A 152 -9.77 0.06 17.34
N ALA A 153 -8.94 -0.97 17.35
CA ALA A 153 -7.53 -0.82 17.06
C ALA A 153 -7.40 -0.26 15.63
N GLY A 154 -6.70 0.88 15.49
CA GLY A 154 -6.64 1.66 14.26
C GLY A 154 -6.36 0.82 13.01
N GLY A 155 -7.08 1.11 11.93
CA GLY A 155 -6.92 0.50 10.62
C GLY A 155 -6.96 1.56 9.53
N PHE A 156 -6.71 1.16 8.30
CA PHE A 156 -6.90 2.02 7.15
C PHE A 156 -7.78 1.31 6.12
N HIS A 157 -8.53 2.12 5.38
CA HIS A 157 -9.35 1.65 4.29
C HIS A 157 -8.80 2.13 2.94
N PHE A 158 -9.26 1.50 1.88
CA PHE A 158 -8.97 1.88 0.51
C PHE A 158 -10.07 1.36 -0.41
N ALA A 159 -10.18 1.95 -1.59
CA ALA A 159 -11.05 1.50 -2.66
C ALA A 159 -10.22 1.13 -3.88
N ALA A 160 -10.76 0.23 -4.70
CA ALA A 160 -10.16 -0.17 -5.95
C ALA A 160 -11.23 -0.44 -7.01
N PHE A 161 -10.89 -0.11 -8.25
CA PHE A 161 -11.63 -0.43 -9.45
C PHE A 161 -10.81 -1.40 -10.31
N LEU A 162 -11.48 -2.41 -10.85
CA LEU A 162 -10.89 -3.50 -11.60
C LEU A 162 -11.65 -3.70 -12.91
N SER A 163 -10.90 -3.75 -14.01
CA SER A 163 -11.38 -4.20 -15.32
C SER A 163 -10.50 -5.30 -15.87
N GLN A 164 -11.03 -6.08 -16.81
CA GLN A 164 -10.32 -7.15 -17.49
C GLN A 164 -10.44 -7.00 -19.00
N GLU A 165 -9.28 -6.99 -19.65
CA GLU A 165 -9.17 -7.02 -21.11
C GLU A 165 -9.06 -8.47 -21.58
N GLY A 166 -9.84 -8.87 -22.60
CA GLY A 166 -9.77 -10.21 -23.23
C GLY A 166 -10.61 -11.31 -22.55
N GLY A 167 -11.31 -12.11 -23.38
CA GLY A 167 -12.27 -13.13 -22.96
C GLY A 167 -11.62 -14.45 -22.53
N ARG A 168 -12.15 -15.04 -21.45
CA ARG A 168 -11.83 -16.36 -20.86
C ARG A 168 -10.32 -16.64 -20.65
N GLY A 169 -9.86 -16.39 -19.42
CA GLY A 169 -8.69 -17.07 -18.81
C GLY A 169 -7.32 -16.42 -19.04
N HIS A 170 -7.11 -15.73 -20.16
CA HIS A 170 -5.79 -15.17 -20.51
C HIS A 170 -5.69 -13.64 -20.50
N GLY A 171 -6.78 -12.95 -20.13
CA GLY A 171 -6.87 -11.52 -20.12
C GLY A 171 -5.93 -10.79 -19.15
N ARG A 172 -5.68 -9.51 -19.44
CA ARG A 172 -4.93 -8.58 -18.60
C ARG A 172 -5.89 -7.89 -17.65
N TYR A 173 -5.48 -7.74 -16.39
CA TYR A 173 -6.21 -6.98 -15.39
C TYR A 173 -5.70 -5.55 -15.34
N TRP A 174 -6.62 -4.61 -15.16
CA TRP A 174 -6.36 -3.19 -14.99
C TRP A 174 -6.94 -2.82 -13.64
N MET A 175 -6.10 -2.39 -12.70
CA MET A 175 -6.54 -2.03 -11.36
C MET A 175 -6.09 -0.62 -11.01
N THR A 176 -7.04 0.22 -10.62
CA THR A 176 -6.79 1.54 -10.04
C THR A 176 -7.21 1.52 -8.58
N TRP A 177 -6.39 2.07 -7.69
CA TRP A 177 -6.67 2.06 -6.26
C TRP A 177 -6.04 3.26 -5.54
N ASN A 178 -6.56 3.59 -4.36
CA ASN A 178 -6.03 4.65 -3.49
C ASN A 178 -5.30 4.09 -2.26
N TYR A 179 -4.79 2.85 -2.33
CA TYR A 179 -4.11 2.18 -1.21
C TYR A 179 -2.98 3.06 -0.63
N PRO A 180 -3.02 3.41 0.66
CA PRO A 180 -2.21 4.51 1.20
C PRO A 180 -0.73 4.14 1.41
N LEU A 181 -0.40 2.84 1.44
CA LEU A 181 0.96 2.36 1.72
C LEU A 181 1.72 1.94 0.45
N SER A 182 3.05 1.85 0.56
CA SER A 182 3.90 1.30 -0.49
C SER A 182 3.55 -0.16 -0.77
N TYR A 183 3.44 -0.51 -2.05
CA TYR A 183 3.09 -1.86 -2.46
C TYR A 183 4.32 -2.77 -2.46
N GLY A 184 4.43 -3.64 -1.45
CA GLY A 184 5.63 -4.47 -1.26
C GLY A 184 5.87 -5.60 -2.28
N LEU A 185 4.96 -5.80 -3.24
CA LEU A 185 5.07 -6.88 -4.21
C LEU A 185 5.24 -6.34 -5.64
N LYS A 186 5.98 -7.05 -6.48
CA LYS A 186 6.08 -6.74 -7.92
C LYS A 186 4.79 -7.10 -8.64
N THR A 187 4.23 -6.17 -9.40
CA THR A 187 3.08 -6.43 -10.26
C THR A 187 3.40 -7.48 -11.34
N PRO A 188 2.59 -8.54 -11.51
CA PRO A 188 2.77 -9.54 -12.55
C PRO A 188 2.50 -8.96 -13.94
N PRO A 189 3.06 -9.52 -15.03
CA PRO A 189 2.98 -8.96 -16.38
C PRO A 189 1.56 -8.76 -16.94
N ARG A 190 0.58 -9.47 -16.38
CA ARG A 190 -0.84 -9.40 -16.79
C ARG A 190 -1.71 -8.63 -15.79
N LEU A 191 -1.10 -7.85 -14.91
CA LEU A 191 -1.79 -6.88 -14.06
C LEU A 191 -1.12 -5.53 -14.29
N THR A 192 -1.90 -4.55 -14.73
CA THR A 192 -1.53 -3.15 -14.64
C THR A 192 -2.09 -2.60 -13.34
N LEU A 193 -1.23 -1.97 -12.55
CA LEU A 193 -1.60 -1.40 -11.26
C LEU A 193 -1.32 0.09 -11.24
N HIS A 194 -2.35 0.90 -11.06
CA HIS A 194 -2.27 2.35 -10.96
C HIS A 194 -2.65 2.80 -9.53
N ARG A 195 -1.68 3.36 -8.80
CA ARG A 195 -1.90 3.91 -7.44
C ARG A 195 -2.16 5.41 -7.51
N ALA A 196 -3.43 5.78 -7.44
CA ALA A 196 -3.91 7.16 -7.48
C ALA A 196 -4.14 7.68 -6.04
N LEU A 197 -3.13 8.37 -5.49
CA LEU A 197 -3.18 8.91 -4.13
C LEU A 197 -3.78 10.33 -4.05
N ARG A 198 -4.12 10.93 -5.19
CA ARG A 198 -4.58 12.32 -5.30
C ARG A 198 -6.04 12.40 -5.75
N CYS A 199 -6.83 11.40 -5.36
CA CYS A 199 -8.26 11.33 -5.61
C CYS A 199 -8.99 11.61 -4.30
N PRO A 200 -9.58 12.80 -4.11
CA PRO A 200 -10.31 13.12 -2.89
C PRO A 200 -11.64 12.38 -2.78
N THR A 201 -12.22 11.95 -3.89
CA THR A 201 -13.48 11.18 -3.92
C THR A 201 -13.34 9.85 -4.67
N LEU A 202 -14.32 8.95 -4.50
CA LEU A 202 -14.40 7.71 -5.29
C LEU A 202 -14.71 7.98 -6.77
N GLU A 203 -15.39 9.08 -7.08
CA GLU A 203 -15.64 9.52 -8.45
C GLU A 203 -14.32 9.87 -9.15
N ASP A 204 -13.46 10.67 -8.52
CA ASP A 204 -12.14 11.01 -9.07
C ASP A 204 -11.27 9.75 -9.28
N LEU A 205 -11.38 8.78 -8.36
CA LEU A 205 -10.65 7.52 -8.47
C LEU A 205 -11.18 6.64 -9.62
N PHE A 206 -12.49 6.69 -9.87
CA PHE A 206 -13.13 5.99 -10.99
C PHE A 206 -12.80 6.66 -12.33
N ASP A 207 -12.73 7.99 -12.38
CA ASP A 207 -12.29 8.74 -13.56
C ASP A 207 -10.84 8.43 -13.93
N GLU A 208 -9.93 8.37 -12.95
CA GLU A 208 -8.55 7.91 -13.14
C GLU A 208 -8.50 6.46 -13.64
N HIS A 209 -9.46 5.62 -13.26
CA HIS A 209 -9.58 4.27 -13.81
C HIS A 209 -10.00 4.30 -15.29
N GLY A 210 -10.99 5.11 -15.65
CA GLY A 210 -11.39 5.33 -17.04
C GLY A 210 -10.24 5.84 -17.90
N GLU A 211 -9.49 6.82 -17.41
CA GLU A 211 -8.31 7.36 -18.09
C GLU A 211 -7.20 6.32 -18.26
N LEU A 212 -6.94 5.48 -17.24
CA LEU A 212 -6.02 4.36 -17.36
C LEU A 212 -6.42 3.43 -18.52
N LEU A 213 -7.70 3.06 -18.61
CA LEU A 213 -8.21 2.19 -19.67
C LEU A 213 -8.07 2.85 -21.04
N ARG A 214 -8.50 4.12 -21.15
CA ARG A 214 -8.45 4.91 -22.38
C ARG A 214 -7.03 5.07 -22.92
N LEU A 215 -6.08 5.43 -22.05
CA LEU A 215 -4.66 5.59 -22.42
C LEU A 215 -4.01 4.29 -22.91
N ASN A 216 -4.56 3.14 -22.52
CA ASN A 216 -4.09 1.83 -22.93
C ASN A 216 -4.93 1.19 -24.05
N GLY A 217 -5.87 1.94 -24.64
CA GLY A 217 -6.70 1.45 -25.74
C GLY A 217 -7.66 0.32 -25.35
N VAL A 218 -8.01 0.21 -24.06
CA VAL A 218 -8.99 -0.76 -23.58
C VAL A 218 -10.39 -0.20 -23.85
N GLU A 219 -10.88 -0.37 -25.08
CA GLU A 219 -12.22 0.06 -25.45
C GLU A 219 -13.30 -0.84 -24.85
N ALA A 220 -14.46 -0.26 -24.52
CA ALA A 220 -15.64 -0.98 -24.02
C ALA A 220 -16.11 -2.12 -24.95
N ALA A 221 -15.74 -2.08 -26.24
CA ALA A 221 -16.02 -3.13 -27.22
C ALA A 221 -15.01 -4.31 -27.20
N ALA A 222 -13.82 -4.13 -26.62
CA ALA A 222 -12.74 -5.12 -26.52
C ALA A 222 -12.53 -5.66 -25.10
N ALA A 223 -13.04 -4.93 -24.09
CA ALA A 223 -13.20 -5.45 -22.75
C ALA A 223 -14.18 -6.62 -22.81
N ALA A 224 -13.67 -7.84 -22.64
CA ALA A 224 -14.54 -8.98 -22.56
C ALA A 224 -15.43 -8.79 -21.33
N LEU A 225 -16.74 -8.77 -21.56
CA LEU A 225 -17.74 -8.80 -20.50
C LEU A 225 -17.26 -9.73 -19.39
N LEU A 226 -17.09 -9.16 -18.21
CA LEU A 226 -16.81 -9.86 -16.98
C LEU A 226 -17.88 -10.95 -16.87
N PRO A 227 -17.55 -12.26 -17.03
CA PRO A 227 -18.52 -13.23 -17.53
C PRO A 227 -19.66 -13.62 -16.59
N ALA A 228 -19.84 -12.95 -15.45
CA ALA A 228 -20.97 -13.14 -14.56
C ALA A 228 -21.03 -12.02 -13.53
N VAL A 229 -22.26 -11.59 -13.25
CA VAL A 229 -22.69 -10.68 -12.17
C VAL A 229 -22.94 -11.52 -10.91
N GLY A 230 -22.69 -10.96 -9.73
CA GLY A 230 -22.88 -11.62 -8.42
C GLY A 230 -21.59 -11.93 -7.66
N LEU A 231 -21.77 -12.34 -6.39
CA LEU A 231 -20.70 -12.50 -5.40
C LEU A 231 -19.59 -13.45 -5.85
N GLU A 232 -19.94 -14.69 -6.19
CA GLU A 232 -18.97 -15.76 -6.44
C GLU A 232 -18.07 -15.49 -7.67
N PRO A 233 -18.56 -14.93 -8.79
CA PRO A 233 -17.72 -14.43 -9.88
C PRO A 233 -16.76 -13.30 -9.46
N VAL A 234 -17.23 -12.31 -8.71
CA VAL A 234 -16.41 -11.16 -8.25
C VAL A 234 -15.32 -11.65 -7.30
N ARG A 235 -15.70 -12.47 -6.31
CA ARG A 235 -14.81 -13.12 -5.35
C ARG A 235 -13.68 -13.87 -6.05
N ARG A 236 -14.02 -14.83 -6.92
CA ARG A 236 -13.03 -15.66 -7.63
C ARG A 236 -12.06 -14.84 -8.47
N ARG A 237 -12.49 -13.70 -9.01
CA ARG A 237 -11.61 -12.82 -9.77
C ARG A 237 -10.59 -12.13 -8.88
N LEU A 238 -11.03 -11.58 -7.76
CA LEU A 238 -10.12 -10.96 -6.79
C LEU A 238 -9.11 -12.00 -6.24
N GLU A 239 -9.58 -13.20 -5.90
CA GLU A 239 -8.68 -14.31 -5.50
C GLU A 239 -7.68 -14.67 -6.60
N THR A 240 -8.11 -14.69 -7.87
CA THR A 240 -7.22 -14.95 -9.00
C THR A 240 -6.13 -13.90 -9.13
N VAL A 241 -6.47 -12.61 -8.96
CA VAL A 241 -5.50 -11.51 -8.96
C VAL A 241 -4.50 -11.67 -7.82
N LEU A 242 -4.99 -11.92 -6.60
CA LEU A 242 -4.17 -12.12 -5.40
C LEU A 242 -3.23 -13.34 -5.53
N ALA A 243 -3.74 -14.46 -6.04
CA ALA A 243 -2.96 -15.68 -6.23
C ALA A 243 -1.87 -15.51 -7.30
N ARG A 244 -2.19 -14.88 -8.44
CA ARG A 244 -1.22 -14.56 -9.50
C ARG A 244 -0.11 -13.66 -8.99
N GLN A 245 -0.46 -12.65 -8.19
CA GLN A 245 0.49 -11.75 -7.56
C GLN A 245 1.49 -12.51 -6.69
N LEU A 246 1.03 -13.37 -5.79
CA LEU A 246 1.90 -14.18 -4.92
C LEU A 246 2.80 -15.11 -5.73
N HIS A 247 2.21 -15.84 -6.68
CA HIS A 247 2.94 -16.79 -7.52
C HIS A 247 4.09 -16.11 -8.29
N TYR A 248 3.80 -14.99 -8.93
CA TYR A 248 4.81 -14.22 -9.67
C TYR A 248 5.93 -13.72 -8.75
N ASN A 249 5.60 -13.25 -7.55
CA ASN A 249 6.60 -12.74 -6.61
C ASN A 249 7.51 -13.84 -6.04
N VAL A 250 7.01 -15.07 -5.94
CA VAL A 250 7.83 -16.26 -5.66
C VAL A 250 8.74 -16.57 -6.85
N GLN A 251 8.18 -16.63 -8.07
CA GLN A 251 8.94 -16.95 -9.29
C GLN A 251 10.10 -15.98 -9.52
N VAL A 252 9.86 -14.68 -9.37
CA VAL A 252 10.90 -13.69 -9.57
C VAL A 252 11.86 -13.60 -8.38
N GLY A 253 11.58 -14.23 -7.24
CA GLY A 253 12.45 -14.24 -6.06
C GLY A 253 12.33 -13.01 -5.14
N VAL A 254 11.18 -12.34 -5.15
CA VAL A 254 10.83 -11.34 -4.11
C VAL A 254 10.38 -12.06 -2.84
N LEU A 255 9.59 -13.11 -3.01
CA LEU A 255 9.17 -14.01 -1.95
C LEU A 255 9.93 -15.32 -2.03
N THR A 256 10.10 -15.96 -0.87
CA THR A 256 10.70 -17.29 -0.72
C THR A 256 9.79 -18.16 0.12
N ARG A 257 9.70 -19.45 -0.21
CA ARG A 257 8.98 -20.43 0.61
C ARG A 257 9.65 -20.58 1.96
N GLU A 258 8.86 -20.73 3.00
CA GLU A 258 9.36 -21.13 4.31
C GLU A 258 9.66 -22.64 4.30
N GLY A 259 10.76 -23.05 4.93
CA GLY A 259 11.22 -24.43 4.84
C GLY A 259 10.38 -25.43 5.66
N VAL A 260 9.71 -24.95 6.71
CA VAL A 260 9.00 -25.78 7.71
C VAL A 260 7.54 -25.36 7.88
N GLY A 261 7.03 -24.39 7.10
CA GLY A 261 5.67 -23.85 7.21
C GLY A 261 4.98 -23.65 5.85
N ASP A 262 3.65 -23.51 5.85
CA ASP A 262 2.84 -23.30 4.63
C ASP A 262 2.71 -21.81 4.25
N GLY A 263 3.82 -21.08 4.33
CA GLY A 263 3.88 -19.64 4.14
C GLY A 263 5.03 -19.18 3.24
N PHE A 264 4.96 -17.92 2.85
CA PHE A 264 6.01 -17.18 2.16
C PHE A 264 6.57 -16.09 3.06
N ARG A 265 7.85 -15.76 2.86
CA ARG A 265 8.52 -14.60 3.46
C ARG A 265 9.27 -13.82 2.41
N TYR A 266 9.52 -12.54 2.68
CA TYR A 266 10.38 -11.75 1.82
C TYR A 266 11.78 -12.35 1.77
N SER A 267 12.33 -12.53 0.57
CA SER A 267 13.76 -12.80 0.39
C SER A 267 14.57 -11.56 0.80
N TRP A 268 15.88 -11.69 1.01
CA TRP A 268 16.73 -10.50 1.21
C TRP A 268 16.59 -9.50 0.06
N ARG A 269 16.59 -10.01 -1.17
CA ARG A 269 16.40 -9.19 -2.37
C ARG A 269 15.03 -8.50 -2.40
N GLY A 270 13.98 -9.20 -1.95
CA GLY A 270 12.65 -8.64 -1.79
C GLY A 270 12.62 -7.54 -0.73
N ALA A 271 13.20 -7.79 0.44
CA ALA A 271 13.23 -6.86 1.56
C ALA A 271 13.96 -5.55 1.19
N PHE A 272 15.15 -5.62 0.58
CA PHE A 272 15.87 -4.43 0.11
C PHE A 272 15.10 -3.66 -0.96
N ARG A 273 14.39 -4.36 -1.86
CA ARG A 273 13.56 -3.70 -2.87
C ARG A 273 12.43 -2.90 -2.22
N VAL A 274 11.66 -3.53 -1.33
CA VAL A 274 10.53 -2.88 -0.65
C VAL A 274 11.02 -1.72 0.20
N ALA A 275 12.14 -1.90 0.91
CA ALA A 275 12.76 -0.80 1.64
C ALA A 275 13.08 0.39 0.73
N GLY A 276 13.68 0.14 -0.44
CA GLY A 276 13.93 1.20 -1.42
C GLY A 276 12.66 1.89 -1.95
N GLU A 277 11.54 1.16 -2.07
CA GLU A 277 10.24 1.74 -2.45
C GLU A 277 9.68 2.64 -1.34
N VAL A 278 9.79 2.23 -0.07
CA VAL A 278 9.41 3.06 1.09
C VAL A 278 10.24 4.34 1.15
N PHE A 279 11.57 4.24 1.03
CA PHE A 279 12.44 5.43 1.00
C PHE A 279 12.13 6.37 -0.18
N ARG A 280 11.77 5.81 -1.35
CA ARG A 280 11.37 6.61 -2.50
C ARG A 280 10.05 7.34 -2.25
N ASP A 281 9.07 6.67 -1.64
CA ASP A 281 7.79 7.28 -1.29
C ASP A 281 8.00 8.39 -0.24
N LEU A 282 8.83 8.17 0.79
CA LEU A 282 9.22 9.19 1.76
C LEU A 282 9.90 10.40 1.11
N ALA A 283 10.76 10.19 0.12
CA ALA A 283 11.44 11.29 -0.59
C ALA A 283 10.50 12.11 -1.51
N ARG A 284 9.30 11.61 -1.80
CA ARG A 284 8.28 12.28 -2.63
C ARG A 284 7.32 13.15 -1.82
N LEU A 285 7.23 12.92 -0.50
CA LEU A 285 6.47 13.76 0.45
C LEU A 285 7.17 15.10 0.72
#